data_AF-A0A968TY41-F1
#
_entry.id   AF-A0A968TY41-F1
#
_cell.length_a   1.000
_cell.length_b   1.000
_cell.length_c   1.000
_cell.angle_alpha   90.00
_cell.angle_beta   90.00
_cell.angle_gamma   90.00
#
_symmetry.space_group_name_H-M   'P 1'
#
loop_
_entity.id
_entity.type
_entity.pdbx_description
1 polymer ?
#
loop_
_entity_poly.entity_id
_entity_poly.type
_entity_poly.pdbx_seq_one_letter_code
_entity_poly.pdbx_strand_id
1 'polypeptide(L)'
;MPRTYELTTFLGQTVPVELVTELLDARLDGNSLLMRCATARYSPTIHNYYGTRCETVFAPPTPAAPATVQLDFCTPDIIRMRFYAGPPEALPANDTPMVVGQFDAPVDLSFSEDATTVQVASAAVQVVVAREPWQITISDLQGRVIWSTRPVDIAPLRRPAEQWNPSQQRWIFHNRYAYPLGVTAGGEQRVLRRLVCNTTSIFMALAKASARSIKRGTMQRLWLVEGFSNASPGAYKHTPFI
;
A
#
# COMPACT_ATOMS: atom_id res chain seq x y z
N MET A 1 -37.15 -0.72 -10.52
CA MET A 1 -35.77 -1.25 -10.62
C MET A 1 -34.98 -0.78 -9.41
N PRO A 2 -34.23 -1.65 -8.70
CA PRO A 2 -33.38 -1.20 -7.59
C PRO A 2 -32.31 -0.25 -8.14
N ARG A 3 -32.18 0.94 -7.56
CA ARG A 3 -31.07 1.85 -7.88
C ARG A 3 -29.77 1.19 -7.44
N THR A 4 -28.93 0.89 -8.42
CA THR A 4 -27.56 0.44 -8.21
C THR A 4 -26.75 1.59 -7.64
N TYR A 5 -26.21 1.42 -6.42
CA TYR A 5 -25.14 2.30 -5.94
C TYR A 5 -23.85 1.73 -6.49
N GLU A 6 -23.39 2.25 -7.63
CA GLU A 6 -22.10 1.86 -8.20
C GLU A 6 -20.99 2.32 -7.25
N LEU A 7 -20.29 1.35 -6.64
CA LEU A 7 -19.00 1.61 -6.01
C LEU A 7 -17.95 1.37 -7.08
N THR A 8 -17.12 2.37 -7.34
CA THR A 8 -16.01 2.23 -8.28
C THR A 8 -15.04 1.19 -7.73
N THR A 9 -14.78 0.14 -8.52
CA THR A 9 -13.72 -0.83 -8.27
C THR A 9 -12.36 -0.13 -8.27
N PHE A 10 -11.41 -0.53 -7.43
CA PHE A 10 -10.16 0.19 -7.24
C PHE A 10 -9.27 0.25 -8.48
N LEU A 11 -9.10 -0.87 -9.19
CA LEU A 11 -8.37 -0.96 -10.46
C LEU A 11 -9.18 -0.37 -11.61
N GLY A 12 -10.51 -0.38 -11.52
CA GLY A 12 -11.43 0.08 -12.57
C GLY A 12 -11.52 -0.85 -13.79
N GLN A 13 -10.64 -1.85 -13.88
CA GLN A 13 -10.55 -2.82 -14.97
C GLN A 13 -10.09 -4.19 -14.43
N THR A 14 -10.35 -5.25 -15.21
CA THR A 14 -9.83 -6.58 -14.92
C THR A 14 -8.37 -6.66 -15.36
N VAL A 15 -7.45 -6.58 -14.39
CA VAL A 15 -6.01 -6.72 -14.60
C VAL A 15 -5.41 -7.56 -13.48
N PRO A 16 -4.53 -8.53 -13.77
CA PRO A 16 -3.81 -9.26 -12.74
C PRO A 16 -2.98 -8.33 -11.84
N VAL A 17 -2.76 -8.76 -10.60
CA VAL A 17 -1.89 -8.07 -9.65
C VAL A 17 -0.92 -9.06 -9.02
N GLU A 18 0.29 -8.60 -8.72
CA GLU A 18 1.33 -9.34 -8.02
C GLU A 18 1.58 -8.65 -6.69
N LEU A 19 1.30 -9.35 -5.60
CA LEU A 19 1.29 -8.78 -4.24
C LEU A 19 2.35 -9.44 -3.39
N VAL A 20 3.00 -8.65 -2.54
CA VAL A 20 4.01 -9.13 -1.58
C VAL A 20 3.33 -9.96 -0.49
N THR A 21 3.66 -11.25 -0.40
CA THR A 21 3.01 -12.18 0.52
C THR A 21 3.87 -12.59 1.70
N GLU A 22 5.18 -12.71 1.48
CA GLU A 22 6.13 -13.29 2.45
C GLU A 22 7.49 -12.59 2.37
N LEU A 23 8.17 -12.45 3.51
CA LEU A 23 9.59 -12.07 3.57
C LEU A 23 10.47 -13.32 3.46
N LEU A 24 11.21 -13.43 2.36
CA LEU A 24 12.14 -14.54 2.12
C LEU A 24 13.48 -14.31 2.83
N ASP A 25 14.02 -13.10 2.69
CA ASP A 25 15.34 -12.74 3.20
C ASP A 25 15.39 -11.25 3.57
N ALA A 26 16.21 -10.91 4.56
CA ALA A 26 16.43 -9.56 5.00
C ALA A 26 17.88 -9.34 5.43
N ARG A 27 18.47 -8.21 5.02
CA ARG A 27 19.81 -7.83 5.44
C ARG A 27 19.89 -6.34 5.72
N LEU A 28 20.67 -5.98 6.74
CA LEU A 28 21.05 -4.59 6.96
C LEU A 28 22.29 -4.26 6.12
N ASP A 29 22.23 -3.16 5.39
CA ASP A 29 23.29 -2.63 4.52
C ASP A 29 23.45 -1.13 4.79
N GLY A 30 24.39 -0.78 5.68
CA GLY A 30 24.51 0.56 6.23
C GLY A 30 23.21 1.01 6.90
N ASN A 31 22.65 2.13 6.43
CA ASN A 31 21.39 2.69 6.92
C ASN A 31 20.14 2.05 6.27
N SER A 32 20.28 0.95 5.52
CA SER A 32 19.19 0.36 4.73
C SER A 32 18.86 -1.05 5.18
N LEU A 33 17.59 -1.34 5.46
CA LEU A 33 17.09 -2.71 5.51
C LEU A 33 16.64 -3.13 4.10
N LEU A 34 17.36 -4.07 3.51
CA LEU A 34 17.03 -4.67 2.22
C LEU A 34 16.26 -5.96 2.45
N MET A 35 15.10 -6.09 1.82
CA MET A 35 14.20 -7.23 1.96
C MET A 35 13.88 -7.83 0.60
N ARG A 36 14.11 -9.13 0.46
CA ARG A 36 13.63 -9.92 -0.67
C ARG A 36 12.32 -10.59 -0.27
N CYS A 37 11.27 -10.35 -1.03
CA CYS A 37 9.95 -10.85 -0.71
C CYS A 37 9.41 -11.78 -1.80
N ALA A 38 8.69 -12.82 -1.39
CA ALA A 38 7.87 -13.61 -2.30
C ALA A 38 6.65 -12.78 -2.71
N THR A 39 6.21 -12.99 -3.95
CA THR A 39 4.96 -12.42 -4.43
C THR A 39 4.04 -13.52 -4.96
N ALA A 40 2.74 -13.25 -4.91
CA ALA A 40 1.73 -14.09 -5.50
C ALA A 40 0.89 -13.29 -6.49
N ARG A 41 0.60 -13.90 -7.64
CA ARG A 41 -0.27 -13.36 -8.69
C ARG A 41 -1.72 -13.71 -8.41
N TYR A 42 -2.55 -12.68 -8.38
CA TYR A 42 -4.00 -12.76 -8.29
C TYR A 42 -4.61 -12.23 -9.59
N SER A 43 -5.67 -12.87 -10.06
CA SER A 43 -6.42 -12.45 -11.26
C SER A 43 -7.82 -11.98 -10.86
N PRO A 44 -7.96 -10.77 -10.31
CA PRO A 44 -9.26 -10.23 -9.96
C PRO A 44 -10.06 -9.96 -11.24
N THR A 45 -11.35 -10.31 -11.21
CA THR A 45 -12.31 -10.04 -12.28
C THR A 45 -13.40 -9.14 -11.75
N ILE A 46 -13.91 -8.22 -12.58
CA ILE A 46 -15.07 -7.42 -12.20
C ILE A 46 -16.32 -8.28 -12.30
N HIS A 47 -16.91 -8.60 -11.15
CA HIS A 47 -18.13 -9.38 -11.04
C HIS A 47 -19.27 -8.53 -10.49
N ASN A 48 -20.50 -8.75 -10.98
CA ASN A 48 -21.68 -8.02 -10.52
C ASN A 48 -22.47 -8.87 -9.50
N TYR A 49 -22.45 -8.44 -8.24
CA TYR A 49 -23.25 -9.02 -7.18
C TYR A 49 -24.51 -8.18 -6.93
N TYR A 50 -25.61 -8.54 -7.60
CA TYR A 50 -26.94 -7.91 -7.39
C TYR A 50 -26.94 -6.38 -7.54
N GLY A 51 -26.22 -5.88 -8.53
CA GLY A 51 -26.01 -4.46 -8.81
C GLY A 51 -24.64 -3.95 -8.36
N THR A 52 -24.03 -4.54 -7.33
CA THR A 52 -22.72 -4.06 -6.85
C THR A 52 -21.60 -4.71 -7.67
N ARG A 53 -20.85 -3.90 -8.42
CA ARG A 53 -19.65 -4.34 -9.14
C ARG A 53 -18.47 -4.44 -8.19
N CYS A 54 -17.80 -5.60 -8.19
CA CYS A 54 -16.71 -5.92 -7.28
C CYS A 54 -15.57 -6.63 -8.02
N GLU A 55 -14.33 -6.21 -7.77
CA GLU A 55 -13.15 -7.04 -8.05
C GLU A 55 -13.18 -8.31 -7.18
N THR A 56 -13.13 -9.45 -7.84
CA THR A 56 -13.27 -10.77 -7.20
C THR A 56 -12.24 -11.73 -7.75
N VAL A 57 -11.58 -12.46 -6.85
CA VAL A 57 -10.64 -13.51 -7.21
C VAL A 57 -11.34 -14.86 -7.09
N PHE A 58 -11.48 -15.57 -8.21
CA PHE A 58 -12.13 -16.87 -8.27
C PHE A 58 -11.15 -18.05 -8.21
N ALA A 59 -9.94 -17.85 -8.71
CA ALA A 59 -8.88 -18.86 -8.72
C ALA A 59 -7.95 -18.68 -7.51
N PRO A 60 -7.32 -19.77 -7.02
CA PRO A 60 -6.22 -19.63 -6.07
C PRO A 60 -5.09 -18.78 -6.68
N PRO A 61 -4.35 -18.02 -5.87
CA PRO A 61 -3.18 -17.31 -6.36
C PRO A 61 -2.11 -18.29 -6.86
N THR A 62 -1.28 -17.80 -7.78
CA THR A 62 -0.11 -18.52 -8.29
C THR A 62 1.16 -17.80 -7.86
N PRO A 63 2.29 -18.49 -7.64
CA PRO A 63 3.56 -17.81 -7.37
C PRO A 63 3.93 -16.84 -8.50
N ALA A 64 4.52 -15.69 -8.16
CA ALA A 64 5.01 -14.69 -9.09
C ALA A 64 6.50 -14.37 -8.83
N ALA A 65 7.07 -13.50 -9.66
CA ALA A 65 8.48 -13.10 -9.53
C ALA A 65 8.71 -12.41 -8.17
N PRO A 66 9.83 -12.69 -7.48
CA PRO A 66 10.12 -12.03 -6.21
C PRO A 66 10.25 -10.51 -6.40
N ALA A 67 9.93 -9.77 -5.34
CA ALA A 67 10.06 -8.33 -5.29
C ALA A 67 11.09 -7.91 -4.24
N THR A 68 11.56 -6.68 -4.35
CA THR A 68 12.48 -6.08 -3.38
C THR A 68 11.80 -4.92 -2.68
N VAL A 69 11.87 -4.91 -1.36
CA VAL A 69 11.45 -3.78 -0.52
C VAL A 69 12.67 -3.29 0.23
N GLN A 70 12.92 -1.98 0.20
CA GLN A 70 14.02 -1.36 0.90
C GLN A 70 13.49 -0.30 1.87
N LEU A 71 13.97 -0.33 3.11
CA LEU A 71 13.72 0.73 4.09
C LEU A 71 15.02 1.48 4.36
N ASP A 72 15.10 2.73 3.94
CA ASP A 72 16.24 3.60 4.23
C ASP A 72 15.94 4.46 5.45
N PHE A 73 16.76 4.33 6.49
CA PHE A 73 16.74 5.20 7.65
C PHE A 73 17.50 6.48 7.31
N CYS A 74 16.74 7.47 6.84
CA CYS A 74 17.27 8.76 6.40
C CYS A 74 17.74 9.60 7.60
N THR A 75 16.99 9.53 8.69
CA THR A 75 17.34 10.03 10.02
C THR A 75 16.80 9.03 11.04
N PRO A 76 17.03 9.21 12.35
CA PRO A 76 16.36 8.38 13.35
C PRO A 76 14.83 8.36 13.21
N ASP A 77 14.20 9.45 12.76
CA ASP A 77 12.75 9.59 12.66
C ASP A 77 12.17 9.38 11.24
N ILE A 78 12.99 9.50 10.21
CA ILE A 78 12.55 9.50 8.81
C ILE A 78 12.95 8.18 8.15
N ILE A 79 11.95 7.39 7.80
CA ILE A 79 12.12 6.15 7.03
C ILE A 79 11.58 6.33 5.62
N ARG A 80 12.38 5.98 4.63
CA ARG A 80 11.99 5.93 3.21
C ARG A 80 11.77 4.49 2.81
N MET A 81 10.59 4.19 2.27
CA MET A 81 10.30 2.89 1.69
C MET A 81 10.42 2.96 0.17
N ARG A 82 11.22 2.06 -0.40
CA ARG A 82 11.31 1.82 -1.84
C ARG A 82 10.79 0.42 -2.15
N PHE A 83 10.09 0.30 -3.26
CA PHE A 83 9.57 -0.97 -3.76
C PHE A 83 10.00 -1.13 -5.21
N TYR A 84 10.47 -2.34 -5.55
CA TYR A 84 10.87 -2.71 -6.88
C TYR A 84 10.29 -4.08 -7.24
N ALA A 85 9.69 -4.17 -8.43
CA ALA A 85 9.22 -5.43 -8.99
C ALA A 85 10.41 -6.13 -9.66
N GLY A 86 11.03 -7.03 -8.89
CA GLY A 86 12.19 -7.80 -9.32
C GLY A 86 13.21 -8.01 -8.19
N PRO A 87 14.30 -8.71 -8.49
CA PRO A 87 15.30 -9.06 -7.50
C PRO A 87 16.20 -7.84 -7.15
N PRO A 88 16.86 -7.84 -5.98
CA PRO A 88 17.59 -6.69 -5.48
C PRO A 88 18.77 -6.28 -6.37
N GLU A 89 19.34 -7.22 -7.13
CA GLU A 89 20.44 -6.96 -8.07
C GLU A 89 20.00 -6.14 -9.28
N ALA A 90 18.69 -6.05 -9.53
CA ALA A 90 18.11 -5.29 -10.63
C ALA A 90 17.53 -3.94 -10.19
N LEU A 91 17.88 -3.45 -8.98
CA LEU A 91 17.48 -2.13 -8.52
C LEU A 91 17.95 -1.05 -9.51
N PRO A 92 17.03 -0.31 -10.15
CA PRO A 92 17.40 0.71 -11.11
C PRO A 92 18.12 1.87 -10.42
N ALA A 93 19.02 2.53 -11.15
CA ALA A 93 19.56 3.82 -10.73
C ALA A 93 18.38 4.79 -10.49
N ASN A 94 18.42 5.50 -9.37
CA ASN A 94 17.37 6.47 -9.07
C ASN A 94 17.62 7.75 -9.86
N ASP A 95 17.08 7.81 -11.07
CA ASP A 95 17.24 8.96 -11.96
C ASP A 95 16.24 10.10 -11.67
N THR A 96 15.36 9.93 -10.68
CA THR A 96 14.36 10.95 -10.31
C THR A 96 14.92 11.86 -9.22
N PRO A 97 15.01 13.19 -9.47
CA PRO A 97 15.35 14.16 -8.42
C PRO A 97 14.28 14.09 -7.31
N MET A 98 14.67 13.60 -6.14
CA MET A 98 13.80 13.56 -4.98
C MET A 98 13.72 14.95 -4.36
N VAL A 99 12.51 15.38 -3.97
CA VAL A 99 12.26 16.70 -3.34
C VAL A 99 13.00 16.84 -2.01
N VAL A 100 13.39 15.72 -1.39
CA VAL A 100 14.20 15.68 -0.18
C VAL A 100 15.52 15.01 -0.53
N GLY A 101 16.63 15.70 -0.22
CA GLY A 101 17.98 15.35 -0.68
C GLY A 101 18.51 13.99 -0.22
N GLN A 102 19.79 13.76 -0.51
CA GLN A 102 20.56 12.67 0.08
C GLN A 102 20.70 12.88 1.59
N PHE A 103 20.50 11.81 2.35
CA PHE A 103 20.66 11.81 3.79
C PHE A 103 21.88 10.95 4.11
N ASP A 104 23.04 11.59 4.16
CA ASP A 104 24.32 10.89 4.21
C ASP A 104 24.84 10.68 5.64
N ALA A 105 24.14 11.22 6.64
CA ALA A 105 24.50 11.00 8.03
C ALA A 105 24.20 9.54 8.41
N PRO A 106 25.16 8.80 9.01
CA PRO A 106 24.91 7.46 9.52
C PRO A 106 23.82 7.51 10.60
N VAL A 107 22.95 6.51 10.63
CA VAL A 107 21.95 6.32 11.66
C VAL A 107 22.34 5.07 12.44
N ASP A 108 22.46 5.21 13.76
CA ASP A 108 22.71 4.06 14.63
C ASP A 108 21.46 3.17 14.66
N LEU A 109 21.60 1.96 14.14
CA LEU A 109 20.53 0.97 14.04
C LEU A 109 20.89 -0.28 14.84
N SER A 110 19.92 -0.78 15.60
CA SER A 110 19.94 -2.15 16.10
C SER A 110 19.16 -3.05 15.14
N PHE A 111 19.67 -4.26 14.92
CA PHE A 111 19.05 -5.27 14.07
C PHE A 111 18.96 -6.59 14.83
N SER A 112 17.77 -7.19 14.80
CA SER A 112 17.57 -8.55 15.26
C SER A 112 16.56 -9.26 14.36
N GLU A 113 16.69 -10.56 14.22
CA GLU A 113 15.74 -11.37 13.48
C GLU A 113 15.51 -12.72 14.15
N ASP A 114 14.33 -13.26 13.94
CA ASP A 114 13.95 -14.60 14.34
C ASP A 114 13.20 -15.31 13.19
N ALA A 115 12.69 -16.51 13.48
CA ALA A 115 11.95 -17.33 12.52
C ALA A 115 10.66 -16.69 11.98
N THR A 116 10.15 -15.65 12.64
CA THR A 116 8.84 -15.05 12.36
C THR A 116 8.93 -13.56 12.04
N THR A 117 9.96 -12.86 12.52
CA THR A 117 10.08 -11.41 12.39
C THR A 117 11.51 -10.94 12.13
N VAL A 118 11.61 -9.75 11.55
CA VAL A 118 12.83 -8.94 11.46
C VAL A 118 12.54 -7.62 12.15
N GLN A 119 13.42 -7.20 13.05
CA GLN A 119 13.29 -5.97 13.82
C GLN A 119 14.48 -5.07 13.59
N VAL A 120 14.20 -3.80 13.32
CA VAL A 120 15.20 -2.74 13.20
C VAL A 120 14.76 -1.56 14.03
N ALA A 121 15.63 -1.04 14.90
CA ALA A 121 15.31 0.15 15.69
C ALA A 121 16.37 1.22 15.52
N SER A 122 15.92 2.47 15.44
CA SER A 122 16.75 3.67 15.56
C SER A 122 16.60 4.27 16.98
N ALA A 123 17.22 5.42 17.22
CA ALA A 123 17.02 6.19 18.44
C ALA A 123 15.60 6.78 18.61
N ALA A 124 14.70 6.65 17.63
CA ALA A 124 13.36 7.24 17.69
C ALA A 124 12.21 6.28 17.34
N VAL A 125 12.45 5.30 16.47
CA VAL A 125 11.40 4.40 15.98
C VAL A 125 11.85 2.95 15.98
N GLN A 126 10.89 2.05 16.15
CA GLN A 126 11.06 0.62 15.97
C GLN A 126 10.26 0.17 14.75
N VAL A 127 10.91 -0.60 13.88
CA VAL A 127 10.32 -1.25 12.71
C VAL A 127 10.31 -2.75 12.95
N VAL A 128 9.14 -3.35 12.84
CA VAL A 128 8.95 -4.80 12.90
C VAL A 128 8.35 -5.27 11.58
N VAL A 129 9.02 -6.24 10.95
CA VAL A 129 8.57 -6.88 9.72
C VAL A 129 8.20 -8.32 10.04
N ALA A 130 6.92 -8.66 9.91
CA ALA A 130 6.46 -10.06 9.99
C ALA A 130 6.81 -10.79 8.69
N ARG A 131 7.29 -12.04 8.79
CA ARG A 131 7.69 -12.84 7.63
C ARG A 131 6.49 -13.38 6.87
N GLU A 132 5.57 -14.05 7.55
CA GLU A 132 4.37 -14.62 6.94
C GLU A 132 3.15 -14.53 7.89
N PRO A 133 2.06 -13.84 7.51
CA PRO A 133 1.94 -13.03 6.30
C PRO A 133 2.80 -11.76 6.40
N TRP A 134 3.37 -11.33 5.27
CA TRP A 134 4.22 -10.15 5.23
C TRP A 134 3.50 -8.90 5.73
N GLN A 135 4.08 -8.21 6.71
CA GLN A 135 3.55 -6.97 7.27
C GLN A 135 4.68 -6.11 7.83
N ILE A 136 4.60 -4.79 7.68
CA ILE A 136 5.50 -3.85 8.34
C ILE A 136 4.71 -3.04 9.34
N THR A 137 5.23 -2.95 10.56
CA THR A 137 4.72 -2.10 11.63
C THR A 137 5.83 -1.16 12.08
N ILE A 138 5.51 0.14 12.19
CA ILE A 138 6.38 1.17 12.74
C ILE A 138 5.73 1.71 14.01
N SER A 139 6.47 1.68 15.11
CA SER A 139 6.08 2.24 16.40
C SER A 139 7.12 3.24 16.90
N ASP A 140 6.71 4.10 17.81
CA ASP A 140 7.67 4.82 18.66
C ASP A 140 8.32 3.87 19.67
N LEU A 141 9.31 4.36 20.41
CA LEU A 141 10.01 3.60 21.45
C LEU A 141 9.13 3.23 22.65
N GLN A 142 7.94 3.81 22.77
CA GLN A 142 6.95 3.45 23.79
C GLN A 142 6.00 2.34 23.31
N GLY A 143 6.20 1.82 22.09
CA GLY A 143 5.39 0.75 21.50
C GLY A 143 4.07 1.22 20.90
N ARG A 144 3.81 2.53 20.83
CA ARG A 144 2.62 3.05 20.15
C ARG A 144 2.84 2.96 18.65
N VAL A 145 1.98 2.20 17.98
CA VAL A 145 1.99 2.06 16.53
C VAL A 145 1.69 3.40 15.87
N ILE A 146 2.68 3.92 15.16
CA ILE A 146 2.57 5.12 14.32
C ILE A 146 1.91 4.72 13.00
N TRP A 147 2.35 3.60 12.44
CA TRP A 147 1.93 3.16 11.11
C TRP A 147 2.09 1.66 10.93
N SER A 148 1.24 1.05 10.10
CA SER A 148 1.44 -0.32 9.63
C SER A 148 0.90 -0.53 8.22
N THR A 149 1.47 -1.50 7.50
CA THR A 149 0.83 -2.09 6.32
C THR A 149 -0.25 -3.07 6.75
N ARG A 150 -1.14 -3.43 5.81
CA ARG A 150 -1.95 -4.62 5.97
C ARG A 150 -1.25 -5.81 5.32
N PRO A 151 -1.25 -6.99 5.95
CA PRO A 151 -0.86 -8.20 5.25
C PRO A 151 -1.78 -8.46 4.06
N VAL A 152 -1.32 -9.31 3.14
CA VAL A 152 -2.17 -9.89 2.10
C VAL A 152 -3.19 -10.82 2.77
N ASP A 153 -4.26 -10.22 3.27
CA ASP A 153 -5.45 -10.95 3.71
C ASP A 153 -6.43 -11.00 2.53
N ILE A 154 -6.31 -12.05 1.72
CA ILE A 154 -7.17 -12.27 0.54
C ILE A 154 -8.26 -13.32 0.82
N ALA A 155 -8.43 -13.77 2.07
CA ALA A 155 -9.66 -14.43 2.49
C ALA A 155 -10.92 -13.60 2.14
N PRO A 156 -10.94 -12.26 2.31
CA PRO A 156 -12.06 -11.46 1.89
C PRO A 156 -12.17 -11.22 0.38
N LEU A 157 -11.29 -11.64 -0.56
CA LEU A 157 -11.66 -11.56 -2.00
C LEU A 157 -12.36 -12.83 -2.50
N ARG A 158 -12.40 -13.89 -1.69
CA ARG A 158 -13.14 -15.10 -2.01
C ARG A 158 -14.64 -14.85 -1.83
N ARG A 159 -15.44 -15.54 -2.64
CA ARG A 159 -16.89 -15.64 -2.41
C ARG A 159 -17.08 -16.23 -1.00
N PRO A 160 -17.92 -15.64 -0.13
CA PRO A 160 -18.28 -16.30 1.13
C PRO A 160 -18.77 -17.73 0.84
N ALA A 161 -18.36 -18.70 1.65
CA ALA A 161 -18.76 -20.10 1.48
C ALA A 161 -20.29 -20.26 1.63
N GLU A 162 -20.91 -19.41 2.44
CA GLU A 162 -22.36 -19.36 2.65
C GLU A 162 -23.03 -18.26 1.82
N GLN A 163 -24.31 -18.43 1.53
CA GLN A 163 -25.10 -17.49 0.73
C GLN A 163 -25.20 -16.13 1.44
N TRP A 164 -24.61 -15.11 0.83
CA TRP A 164 -24.57 -13.75 1.32
C TRP A 164 -25.95 -13.07 1.26
N ASN A 165 -26.30 -12.29 2.29
CA ASN A 165 -27.47 -11.39 2.27
C ASN A 165 -27.09 -9.98 1.75
N PRO A 166 -27.52 -9.60 0.54
CA PRO A 166 -27.07 -8.38 -0.13
C PRO A 166 -27.42 -7.05 0.54
N SER A 167 -28.41 -7.03 1.45
CA SER A 167 -28.80 -5.81 2.18
C SER A 167 -28.02 -5.63 3.48
N GLN A 168 -27.60 -6.73 4.11
CA GLN A 168 -27.01 -6.70 5.46
C GLN A 168 -25.48 -6.75 5.45
N GLN A 169 -24.87 -7.34 4.42
CA GLN A 169 -23.43 -7.61 4.45
C GLN A 169 -22.67 -6.95 3.28
N ARG A 170 -23.16 -5.81 2.76
CA ARG A 170 -22.45 -5.01 1.74
C ARG A 170 -21.07 -4.56 2.21
N TRP A 171 -20.90 -4.33 3.51
CA TRP A 171 -19.62 -3.97 4.14
C TRP A 171 -18.49 -4.97 3.84
N ILE A 172 -18.84 -6.24 3.57
CA ILE A 172 -17.90 -7.28 3.14
C ILE A 172 -17.18 -6.87 1.86
N PHE A 173 -17.79 -6.06 0.99
CA PHE A 173 -17.22 -5.61 -0.28
C PHE A 173 -16.57 -4.22 -0.21
N HIS A 174 -16.88 -3.39 0.78
CA HIS A 174 -16.31 -2.05 0.91
C HIS A 174 -14.81 -2.05 1.29
N ASN A 175 -14.33 -3.08 1.97
CA ASN A 175 -12.93 -3.17 2.43
C ASN A 175 -12.03 -4.04 1.52
N ARG A 176 -12.61 -4.68 0.50
CA ARG A 176 -11.96 -5.65 -0.40
C ARG A 176 -10.98 -5.03 -1.39
N TYR A 177 -11.19 -3.76 -1.78
CA TYR A 177 -10.49 -3.19 -2.94
C TYR A 177 -9.13 -2.56 -2.68
N ALA A 178 -8.49 -2.82 -1.54
CA ALA A 178 -7.24 -2.15 -1.24
C ALA A 178 -6.13 -3.18 -1.09
N TYR A 179 -5.52 -3.44 -2.24
CA TYR A 179 -4.29 -4.21 -2.42
C TYR A 179 -3.20 -3.65 -1.50
N PRO A 180 -2.48 -4.51 -0.75
CA PRO A 180 -1.49 -4.09 0.23
C PRO A 180 -0.26 -3.48 -0.46
N LEU A 181 0.80 -4.22 -0.72
CA LEU A 181 1.95 -3.77 -1.50
C LEU A 181 2.11 -4.67 -2.72
N GLY A 182 2.30 -4.08 -3.90
CA GLY A 182 2.50 -4.86 -5.11
C GLY A 182 2.38 -4.04 -6.39
N VAL A 183 2.18 -4.74 -7.50
CA VAL A 183 2.03 -4.15 -8.84
C VAL A 183 0.87 -4.75 -9.61
N THR A 184 0.41 -4.02 -10.61
CA THR A 184 -0.41 -4.58 -11.69
C THR A 184 0.47 -5.32 -12.69
N ALA A 185 0.04 -6.51 -13.11
CA ALA A 185 0.74 -7.36 -14.06
C ALA A 185 -0.03 -7.41 -15.39
N GLY A 186 0.33 -6.52 -16.31
CA GLY A 186 -0.28 -6.36 -17.62
C GLY A 186 -0.77 -4.93 -17.88
N GLY A 187 -0.55 -4.42 -19.09
CA GLY A 187 -0.85 -3.02 -19.43
C GLY A 187 0.15 -2.03 -18.81
N GLU A 188 -0.34 -0.85 -18.42
CA GLU A 188 0.44 0.18 -17.72
C GLU A 188 0.78 -0.29 -16.29
N GLN A 189 2.07 -0.40 -15.96
CA GLN A 189 2.49 -0.81 -14.61
C GLN A 189 2.16 0.26 -13.58
N ARG A 190 1.38 -0.14 -12.57
CA ARG A 190 1.03 0.67 -11.40
C ARG A 190 1.49 -0.03 -10.13
N VAL A 191 2.20 0.70 -9.28
CA VAL A 191 2.55 0.28 -7.93
C VAL A 191 1.40 0.59 -6.99
N LEU A 192 1.05 -0.38 -6.16
CA LEU A 192 -0.04 -0.31 -5.19
C LEU A 192 0.56 -0.31 -3.78
N ARG A 193 0.09 0.59 -2.92
CA ARG A 193 0.44 0.60 -1.50
C ARG A 193 -0.77 0.99 -0.64
N ARG A 194 -1.05 0.21 0.41
CA ARG A 194 -2.06 0.53 1.43
C ARG A 194 -1.45 0.71 2.81
N LEU A 195 -1.93 1.73 3.52
CA LEU A 195 -1.60 2.02 4.91
C LEU A 195 -2.82 1.74 5.80
N VAL A 196 -2.60 1.19 7.00
CA VAL A 196 -3.64 1.08 8.02
C VAL A 196 -3.88 2.44 8.64
N CYS A 197 -5.13 2.81 8.73
CA CYS A 197 -5.57 4.03 9.40
C CYS A 197 -6.66 3.66 10.40
N ASN A 198 -6.60 4.23 11.60
CA ASN A 198 -7.61 4.01 12.62
C ASN A 198 -8.88 4.84 12.34
N THR A 199 -9.98 4.52 13.01
CA THR A 199 -11.27 5.21 12.83
C THR A 199 -11.25 6.69 13.23
N THR A 200 -10.23 7.11 13.99
CA THR A 200 -10.01 8.48 14.45
C THR A 200 -9.01 9.25 13.57
N SER A 201 -8.40 8.62 12.56
CA SER A 201 -7.36 9.24 11.71
C SER A 201 -7.93 10.36 10.86
N ILE A 202 -7.38 11.56 10.97
CA ILE A 202 -7.79 12.70 10.16
C ILE A 202 -6.72 12.95 9.09
N PHE A 203 -7.13 12.92 7.82
CA PHE A 203 -6.26 13.25 6.69
C PHE A 203 -6.53 14.66 6.23
N MET A 204 -5.47 15.45 6.15
CA MET A 204 -5.50 16.82 5.63
C MET A 204 -4.49 16.92 4.48
N ALA A 205 -4.23 18.12 3.98
CA ALA A 205 -3.30 18.35 2.86
C ALA A 205 -3.69 17.60 1.57
N LEU A 206 -2.72 17.17 0.75
CA LEU A 206 -2.81 16.69 -0.67
C LEU A 206 -2.85 17.74 -1.78
N ALA A 207 -3.53 18.86 -1.58
CA ALA A 207 -3.62 19.90 -2.60
C ALA A 207 -4.14 21.23 -2.03
N LYS A 208 -3.85 22.33 -2.72
CA LYS A 208 -4.66 23.56 -2.58
C LYS A 208 -5.94 23.38 -3.41
N ALA A 209 -6.79 22.44 -2.98
CA ALA A 209 -8.11 22.22 -3.55
C ALA A 209 -9.15 22.89 -2.65
N SER A 210 -10.17 23.50 -3.26
CA SER A 210 -11.34 24.08 -2.58
C SER A 210 -12.31 23.06 -1.98
N ALA A 211 -11.99 21.77 -2.15
CA ALA A 211 -12.72 20.69 -1.51
C ALA A 211 -12.52 20.70 0.02
N ARG A 212 -13.35 19.92 0.72
CA ARG A 212 -13.33 19.75 2.19
C ARG A 212 -11.91 19.60 2.74
N SER A 213 -11.63 20.23 3.88
CA SER A 213 -10.32 20.15 4.55
C SER A 213 -9.97 18.72 4.97
N ILE A 214 -10.96 17.97 5.45
CA ILE A 214 -10.82 16.54 5.76
C ILE A 214 -11.00 15.73 4.49
N LYS A 215 -9.98 14.93 4.14
CA LYS A 215 -9.94 14.13 2.91
C LYS A 215 -10.45 12.69 3.06
N ARG A 216 -10.96 12.33 4.24
CA ARG A 216 -11.54 11.00 4.50
C ARG A 216 -12.68 10.70 3.51
N GLY A 217 -12.65 9.52 2.90
CA GLY A 217 -13.67 9.07 1.94
C GLY A 217 -13.59 9.75 0.56
N THR A 218 -12.50 10.45 0.27
CA THR A 218 -12.26 11.06 -1.05
C THR A 218 -11.21 10.27 -1.82
N MET A 219 -11.36 10.24 -3.15
CA MET A 219 -10.31 9.83 -4.08
C MET A 219 -9.70 11.10 -4.66
N GLN A 220 -8.38 11.22 -4.66
CA GLN A 220 -7.66 12.38 -5.19
C GLN A 220 -6.67 11.91 -6.25
N ARG A 221 -6.78 12.44 -7.46
CA ARG A 221 -5.74 12.28 -8.48
C ARG A 221 -4.75 13.42 -8.32
N LEU A 222 -3.50 13.10 -8.00
CA LEU A 222 -2.43 14.09 -7.83
C LEU A 222 -1.82 14.42 -9.19
N TRP A 223 -2.51 15.23 -9.98
CA TRP A 223 -2.07 15.65 -11.31
C TRP A 223 -2.29 17.14 -11.45
N LEU A 224 -1.28 17.89 -11.87
CA LEU A 224 -1.41 19.32 -12.06
C LEU A 224 -2.40 19.57 -13.21
N VAL A 225 -3.50 20.25 -12.90
CA VAL A 225 -4.50 20.67 -13.88
C VAL A 225 -4.73 22.16 -13.71
N GLU A 226 -4.83 22.88 -14.83
CA GLU A 226 -5.29 24.25 -14.82
C GLU A 226 -6.76 24.28 -14.37
N GLY A 227 -7.00 24.82 -13.18
CA GLY A 227 -8.35 25.05 -12.68
C GLY A 227 -8.89 26.35 -13.26
N PHE A 228 -9.95 26.29 -14.06
CA PHE A 228 -10.65 27.48 -14.59
C PHE A 228 -11.28 28.37 -13.50
N SER A 229 -11.31 27.89 -12.25
CA SER A 229 -11.70 28.64 -11.06
C SER A 229 -11.34 27.84 -9.80
N ASN A 230 -11.26 28.52 -8.66
CA ASN A 230 -11.15 27.89 -7.35
C ASN A 230 -12.37 27.02 -7.00
N ALA A 231 -13.47 27.03 -7.76
CA ALA A 231 -14.61 26.13 -7.55
C ALA A 231 -14.50 24.79 -8.31
N SER A 232 -13.50 24.63 -9.18
CA SER A 232 -13.31 23.42 -9.97
C SER A 232 -12.69 22.28 -9.14
N PRO A 233 -12.96 21.00 -9.47
CA PRO A 233 -12.32 19.86 -8.82
C PRO A 233 -10.83 19.72 -9.18
N GLY A 234 -10.34 20.46 -10.18
CA GLY A 234 -8.93 20.51 -10.54
C GLY A 234 -8.13 21.38 -9.58
N ALA A 235 -6.90 20.95 -9.26
CA ALA A 235 -5.98 21.73 -8.46
C ALA A 235 -4.68 21.99 -9.23
N TYR A 236 -4.26 23.26 -9.25
CA TYR A 236 -2.99 23.69 -9.83
C TYR A 236 -1.80 23.45 -8.89
N LYS A 237 -2.06 23.02 -7.64
CA LYS A 237 -1.05 22.70 -6.63
C LYS A 237 -1.43 21.39 -5.96
N HIS A 238 -0.75 20.32 -6.35
CA HIS A 238 -0.81 19.02 -5.69
C HIS A 238 0.51 18.77 -4.96
N THR A 239 0.41 18.23 -3.76
CA THR A 239 1.57 17.79 -2.98
C THR A 239 1.28 16.37 -2.51
N PRO A 240 2.10 15.37 -2.85
CA PRO A 240 1.93 13.98 -2.39
C PRO A 240 2.35 13.82 -0.91
N PHE A 241 1.73 14.60 -0.04
CA PHE A 241 1.94 14.64 1.41
C PHE A 241 0.58 14.74 2.12
N ILE A 242 0.37 13.88 3.12
CA ILE A 242 -0.89 13.69 3.85
C ILE A 242 -0.63 13.90 5.34
#